data_AF-A0A7D9DVL5-F1
#
_entry.id   AF-A0A7D9DVL5-F1
#
_cell.length_a   1.000
_cell.length_b   1.000
_cell.length_c   1.000
_cell.angle_alpha   90.00
_cell.angle_beta   90.00
_cell.angle_gamma   90.00
#
_symmetry.space_group_name_H-M   'P 1'
#
loop_
_entity.id
_entity.type
_entity.pdbx_description
1 polymer ?
#
loop_
_entity_poly.entity_id
_entity_poly.type
_entity_poly.pdbx_seq_one_letter_code
_entity_poly.pdbx_strand_id
1 'polypeptide(L)'
;ELCDHATLKQLFHNFIIAQSEAAAQECPQNARWIGWQMRYIKPKPTYREWLINLLRLVTPRDDLNPTGLEIINDIYYQGSVKSCTRSVSGEDSRRSHVQGFDQEMLKGNEWVAFFHNIENRTDLMKMAVNFFKSEDGKK
;
A
#
# COMPACT_ATOMS: atom_id res chain seq x y z
N GLU A 1 32.42 -0.10 -15.86
CA GLU A 1 31.66 -1.12 -15.12
C GLU A 1 30.38 -0.48 -14.61
N LEU A 2 29.22 -0.92 -15.13
CA LEU A 2 27.92 -0.46 -14.64
C LEU A 2 27.66 -1.18 -13.32
N CYS A 3 27.88 -0.47 -12.21
CA CYS A 3 27.51 -0.96 -10.90
C CYS A 3 25.99 -1.17 -10.91
N ASP A 4 25.57 -2.43 -10.92
CA ASP A 4 24.16 -2.80 -10.98
C ASP A 4 23.43 -2.16 -9.79
N HIS A 5 22.52 -1.24 -10.10
CA HIS A 5 21.76 -0.46 -9.11
C HIS A 5 20.99 -1.36 -8.14
N ALA A 6 20.62 -2.58 -8.57
CA ALA A 6 19.99 -3.57 -7.70
C ALA A 6 20.95 -4.03 -6.58
N THR A 7 22.21 -4.26 -6.92
CA THR A 7 23.26 -4.71 -6.00
C THR A 7 23.60 -3.64 -4.96
N LEU A 8 23.72 -2.37 -5.38
CA LEU A 8 23.94 -1.25 -4.46
C LEU A 8 22.80 -1.06 -3.46
N LYS A 9 21.55 -1.18 -3.93
CA LYS A 9 20.37 -1.06 -3.06
C LYS A 9 20.33 -2.19 -2.02
N GLN A 10 20.65 -3.41 -2.42
CA GLN A 10 20.71 -4.56 -1.52
C GLN A 10 21.82 -4.41 -0.49
N LEU A 11 23.02 -3.97 -0.91
CA LEU A 11 24.14 -3.71 -0.01
C LEU A 11 23.82 -2.64 1.03
N PHE A 12 23.18 -1.55 0.61
CA PHE A 12 22.78 -0.47 1.52
C PHE A 12 21.69 -0.91 2.51
N HIS A 13 20.69 -1.69 2.05
CA HIS A 13 19.68 -2.26 2.94
C HIS A 13 20.29 -3.19 4.00
N ASN A 14 21.19 -4.08 3.58
CA ASN A 14 21.88 -4.99 4.49
C ASN A 14 22.79 -4.23 5.47
N PHE A 15 23.42 -3.15 5.02
CA PHE A 15 24.20 -2.25 5.88
C PHE A 15 23.32 -1.63 6.96
N ILE A 16 22.16 -1.07 6.61
CA ILE A 16 21.23 -0.49 7.60
C ILE A 16 20.80 -1.55 8.62
N ILE A 17 20.41 -2.75 8.17
CA ILE A 17 20.02 -3.84 9.09
C ILE A 17 21.16 -4.14 10.07
N ALA A 18 22.38 -4.32 9.55
CA ALA A 18 23.54 -4.63 10.37
C ALA A 18 23.90 -3.52 11.37
N GLN A 19 23.77 -2.24 10.97
CA GLN A 19 24.09 -1.10 11.85
C GLN A 19 22.96 -0.75 12.82
N SER A 20 21.71 -1.09 12.51
CA SER A 20 20.56 -0.76 13.33
C SER A 20 20.40 -1.67 14.57
N GLU A 21 21.22 -2.72 14.68
CA GLU A 21 21.04 -3.81 15.67
C GLU A 21 19.60 -4.35 15.71
N ALA A 22 18.87 -4.20 14.59
CA ALA A 22 17.49 -4.62 14.52
C ALA A 22 17.41 -6.13 14.76
N ALA A 23 16.45 -6.53 15.59
CA ALA A 23 16.16 -7.94 15.83
C ALA A 23 15.78 -8.61 14.48
N ALA A 24 16.75 -9.31 13.88
CA ALA A 24 16.58 -9.94 12.58
C ALA A 24 15.86 -11.29 12.68
N GLN A 25 15.80 -11.88 13.88
CA GLN A 25 15.23 -13.21 14.11
C GLN A 25 13.97 -13.21 14.96
N GLU A 26 13.75 -12.18 15.79
CA GLU A 26 12.57 -12.06 16.64
C GLU A 26 11.71 -10.89 16.17
N CYS A 27 10.48 -11.20 15.77
CA CYS A 27 9.52 -10.15 15.41
C CYS A 27 9.13 -9.39 16.68
N PRO A 28 9.19 -8.04 16.68
CA PRO A 28 8.90 -7.27 17.89
C PRO A 28 7.45 -7.46 18.32
N GLN A 29 7.26 -8.04 19.51
CA GLN A 29 5.96 -8.15 20.16
C GLN A 29 5.47 -6.76 20.58
N ASN A 30 4.16 -6.52 20.54
CA ASN A 30 3.55 -5.22 20.87
C ASN A 30 3.95 -4.06 19.95
N ALA A 31 4.40 -4.36 18.73
CA ALA A 31 4.72 -3.33 17.73
C ALA A 31 3.47 -2.77 17.05
N ARG A 32 3.59 -1.55 16.51
CA ARG A 32 2.63 -1.00 15.54
C ARG A 32 2.99 -1.49 14.15
N TRP A 33 2.02 -2.09 13.47
CA TRP A 33 2.24 -2.62 12.13
C TRP A 33 1.95 -1.54 11.09
N ILE A 34 2.94 -1.21 10.27
CA ILE A 34 2.79 -0.21 9.21
C ILE A 34 2.61 -0.93 7.87
N GLY A 35 1.38 -0.98 7.38
CA GLY A 35 1.03 -1.61 6.11
C GLY A 35 1.11 -0.61 4.95
N TRP A 36 1.95 -0.91 3.95
CA TRP A 36 2.10 -0.07 2.75
C TRP A 36 2.09 -0.92 1.47
N GLN A 37 0.95 -1.35 0.88
CA GLN A 37 0.97 -2.04 -0.44
C GLN A 37 -0.34 -2.05 -1.28
N MET A 38 -1.27 -1.10 -1.16
CA MET A 38 -2.53 -1.16 -1.95
C MET A 38 -2.33 -1.33 -3.47
N ARG A 39 -1.26 -0.76 -4.04
CA ARG A 39 -0.98 -0.84 -5.49
C ARG A 39 -0.55 -2.23 -5.97
N TYR A 40 -0.03 -3.07 -5.07
CA TYR A 40 0.54 -4.39 -5.43
C TYR A 40 -0.50 -5.50 -5.39
N ILE A 41 -1.70 -5.22 -4.89
CA ILE A 41 -2.80 -6.19 -4.84
C ILE A 41 -3.46 -6.24 -6.21
N LYS A 42 -3.39 -7.41 -6.85
CA LYS A 42 -4.07 -7.67 -8.12
C LYS A 42 -5.58 -7.41 -7.97
N PRO A 43 -6.23 -6.81 -8.99
CA PRO A 43 -7.68 -6.67 -9.02
C PRO A 43 -8.39 -7.99 -8.73
N LYS A 44 -9.49 -7.91 -7.98
CA LYS A 44 -10.41 -9.01 -7.71
C LYS A 44 -11.71 -8.77 -8.47
N PRO A 45 -12.61 -9.77 -8.57
CA PRO A 45 -13.94 -9.58 -9.13
C PRO A 45 -14.63 -8.31 -8.63
N THR A 46 -14.61 -8.04 -7.31
CA THR A 46 -15.22 -6.86 -6.71
C THR A 46 -14.26 -6.13 -5.77
N TYR A 47 -14.55 -4.86 -5.48
CA TYR A 47 -13.82 -4.09 -4.48
C TYR A 47 -13.93 -4.71 -3.08
N ARG A 48 -15.04 -5.37 -2.73
CA ARG A 48 -15.23 -6.11 -1.47
C ARG A 48 -14.17 -7.19 -1.31
N GLU A 49 -14.04 -8.06 -2.31
CA GLU A 49 -13.05 -9.14 -2.28
C GLU A 49 -11.61 -8.60 -2.23
N TRP A 50 -11.37 -7.49 -2.94
CA TRP A 50 -10.08 -6.83 -2.91
C TRP A 50 -9.77 -6.25 -1.52
N LEU A 51 -10.74 -5.63 -0.85
CA LEU A 51 -10.60 -5.08 0.50
C LEU A 51 -10.38 -6.16 1.56
N ILE A 52 -11.05 -7.31 1.45
CA ILE A 52 -10.81 -8.47 2.32
C ILE A 52 -9.36 -8.97 2.14
N ASN A 53 -8.89 -9.09 0.89
CA ASN A 53 -7.52 -9.50 0.62
C ASN A 53 -6.49 -8.47 1.09
N LEU A 54 -6.79 -7.17 0.94
CA LEU A 54 -5.97 -6.10 1.48
C LEU A 54 -5.85 -6.23 2.99
N LEU A 55 -6.98 -6.38 3.70
CA LEU A 55 -6.99 -6.53 5.15
C LEU A 55 -6.15 -7.73 5.57
N ARG A 56 -6.35 -8.91 4.97
CA ARG A 56 -5.55 -10.11 5.26
C ARG A 56 -4.05 -9.92 5.02
N LEU A 57 -3.67 -9.12 4.03
CA LEU A 57 -2.27 -8.86 3.72
C LEU A 57 -1.63 -7.90 4.73
N VAL A 58 -2.38 -6.90 5.19
CA VAL A 58 -1.86 -5.86 6.09
C VAL A 58 -2.04 -6.21 7.56
N THR A 59 -3.01 -7.04 7.92
CA THR A 59 -3.23 -7.47 9.30
C THR A 59 -2.11 -8.43 9.68
N PRO A 60 -1.28 -8.08 10.69
CA PRO A 60 -0.25 -8.98 11.20
C PRO A 60 -0.91 -10.22 11.83
N ARG A 61 -0.16 -11.30 11.93
CA ARG A 61 -0.66 -12.53 12.57
C ARG A 61 -0.90 -12.28 14.07
N ASP A 62 -1.93 -12.92 14.62
CA ASP A 62 -2.36 -12.74 16.01
C ASP A 62 -1.26 -13.11 17.02
N ASP A 63 -0.39 -14.07 16.69
CA ASP A 63 0.73 -14.50 17.54
C ASP A 63 1.81 -13.41 17.75
N LEU A 64 1.75 -12.31 16.98
CA LEU A 64 2.66 -11.18 17.10
C LEU A 64 2.17 -10.12 18.13
N ASN A 65 0.94 -10.26 18.62
CA ASN A 65 0.28 -9.33 19.55
C ASN A 65 0.49 -7.84 19.16
N PRO A 66 0.03 -7.42 17.97
CA PRO A 66 0.20 -6.04 17.51
C PRO A 66 -0.53 -5.04 18.40
N THR A 67 0.07 -3.88 18.67
CA THR A 67 -0.61 -2.79 19.40
C THR A 67 -1.51 -1.94 18.51
N GLY A 68 -1.38 -2.06 17.19
CA GLY A 68 -2.23 -1.39 16.22
C GLY A 68 -1.76 -1.60 14.77
N LEU A 69 -2.67 -1.32 13.83
CA LEU A 69 -2.40 -1.31 12.40
C LEU A 69 -2.47 0.13 11.88
N GLU A 70 -1.37 0.61 11.31
CA GLU A 70 -1.28 1.91 10.63
C GLU A 70 -1.18 1.69 9.13
N ILE A 71 -2.16 2.21 8.38
CA ILE A 71 -2.10 2.23 6.92
C ILE A 71 -1.68 3.63 6.50
N ILE A 72 -0.42 3.77 6.12
CA ILE A 72 0.12 5.06 5.67
C ILE A 72 -0.33 5.30 4.24
N ASN A 73 -0.84 6.49 3.97
CA ASN A 73 -0.97 7.00 2.60
C ASN A 73 0.29 7.81 2.30
N ASP A 74 1.09 7.38 1.32
CA ASP A 74 2.28 8.08 0.83
C ASP A 74 1.85 9.32 0.05
N ILE A 75 1.37 10.32 0.80
CA ILE A 75 1.33 11.70 0.37
C ILE A 75 2.75 12.21 0.62
N TYR A 76 3.59 12.11 -0.41
CA TYR A 76 4.94 12.65 -0.36
C TYR A 76 4.89 14.12 0.10
N TYR A 77 5.77 14.47 1.04
CA TYR A 77 5.97 15.86 1.41
C TYR A 77 6.33 16.67 0.16
N GLN A 78 5.75 17.87 0.05
CA GLN A 78 5.78 18.73 -1.16
C GLN A 78 7.20 19.19 -1.58
N GLY A 79 8.24 18.81 -0.84
CA GLY A 79 9.64 19.07 -1.16
C GLY A 79 10.53 17.83 -1.24
N SER A 80 9.98 16.60 -1.22
CA SER A 80 10.81 15.39 -1.31
C SER A 80 11.37 15.17 -2.72
N VAL A 81 12.56 14.59 -2.83
CA VAL A 81 13.19 14.19 -4.10
C VAL A 81 12.30 13.22 -4.92
N LYS A 82 11.36 12.52 -4.27
CA LYS A 82 10.38 11.67 -4.96
C LYS A 82 9.17 12.44 -5.48
N SER A 83 8.85 13.61 -4.93
CA SER A 83 7.78 14.48 -5.44
C SER A 83 8.12 15.01 -6.84
N CYS A 84 9.38 15.38 -7.08
CA CYS A 84 9.85 15.87 -8.38
C CYS A 84 10.02 14.77 -9.45
N THR A 85 10.16 13.49 -9.05
CA THR A 85 10.15 12.38 -10.01
C THR A 85 8.76 12.10 -10.57
N ARG A 86 7.70 12.43 -9.81
CA ARG A 86 6.31 12.19 -10.21
C ARG A 86 5.65 13.34 -10.95
N SER A 87 6.13 14.57 -10.83
CA SER A 87 5.66 15.68 -11.68
C SER A 87 5.88 15.40 -13.17
N VAL A 88 6.75 14.44 -13.51
CA VAL A 88 7.00 13.96 -14.88
C VAL A 88 6.04 12.83 -15.29
N SER A 89 5.41 12.14 -14.33
CA SER A 89 4.38 11.13 -14.59
C SER A 89 3.02 11.84 -14.67
N GLY A 90 2.63 12.29 -15.87
CA GLY A 90 1.36 12.98 -16.06
C GLY A 90 0.17 12.24 -15.44
N GLU A 91 -0.72 12.97 -14.76
CA GLU A 91 -2.03 12.43 -14.37
C GLU A 91 -2.89 12.29 -15.63
N ASP A 92 -2.71 11.19 -16.34
CA ASP A 92 -3.25 11.03 -17.70
C ASP A 92 -4.62 10.32 -17.73
N SER A 93 -5.26 10.13 -16.58
CA SER A 93 -6.42 9.23 -16.43
C SER A 93 -7.69 9.98 -16.03
N ARG A 94 -8.77 9.71 -16.78
CA ARG A 94 -10.13 10.16 -16.46
C ARG A 94 -10.55 9.66 -15.08
N ARG A 95 -11.26 10.51 -14.33
CA ARG A 95 -11.90 10.12 -13.08
C ARG A 95 -12.86 8.95 -13.31
N SER A 96 -12.71 7.91 -12.49
CA SER A 96 -13.60 6.75 -12.46
C SER A 96 -14.18 6.68 -11.06
N HIS A 97 -15.47 6.98 -10.91
CA HIS A 97 -16.11 6.98 -9.60
C HIS A 97 -16.21 5.56 -9.05
N VAL A 98 -15.80 5.39 -7.80
CA VAL A 98 -16.04 4.18 -7.01
C VAL A 98 -17.43 4.31 -6.39
N GLN A 99 -18.35 3.46 -6.82
CA GLN A 99 -19.77 3.51 -6.46
C GLN A 99 -20.12 2.62 -5.26
N GLY A 100 -19.38 1.53 -5.02
CA GLY A 100 -19.64 0.64 -3.89
C GLY A 100 -18.77 -0.61 -3.87
N PHE A 101 -18.92 -1.41 -2.80
CA PHE A 101 -18.09 -2.59 -2.56
C PHE A 101 -18.27 -3.69 -3.62
N ASP A 102 -19.50 -3.89 -4.10
CA ASP A 102 -19.84 -4.96 -5.03
C ASP A 102 -19.64 -4.55 -6.50
N GLN A 103 -19.12 -3.35 -6.74
CA GLN A 103 -18.73 -2.90 -8.08
C GLN A 103 -17.55 -3.75 -8.60
N GLU A 104 -17.63 -4.12 -9.88
CA GLU A 104 -16.53 -4.80 -10.56
C GLU A 104 -15.29 -3.91 -10.66
N MET A 105 -14.13 -4.50 -10.37
CA MET A 105 -12.86 -3.78 -10.51
C MET A 105 -12.41 -3.69 -11.95
N LEU A 106 -11.80 -2.55 -12.29
CA LEU A 106 -10.97 -2.39 -13.48
C LEU A 106 -9.83 -3.42 -13.48
N LYS A 107 -9.40 -3.84 -14.68
CA LYS A 107 -8.38 -4.90 -14.86
C LYS A 107 -7.23 -4.40 -15.73
N GLY A 108 -6.08 -5.07 -15.61
CA GLY A 108 -4.91 -4.80 -16.45
C GLY A 108 -4.47 -3.33 -16.42
N ASN A 109 -4.28 -2.74 -17.59
CA ASN A 109 -3.80 -1.36 -17.74
C ASN A 109 -4.79 -0.31 -17.22
N GLU A 110 -6.09 -0.60 -17.23
CA GLU A 110 -7.12 0.32 -16.72
C GLU A 110 -7.02 0.48 -15.21
N TRP A 111 -6.68 -0.58 -14.49
CA TRP A 111 -6.40 -0.53 -13.06
C TRP A 111 -5.15 0.28 -12.74
N VAL A 112 -4.10 0.13 -13.54
CA VAL A 112 -2.87 0.91 -13.39
C VAL A 112 -3.14 2.39 -13.64
N ALA A 113 -3.90 2.71 -14.70
CA ALA A 113 -4.33 4.07 -15.01
C ALA A 113 -5.21 4.65 -13.89
N PHE A 114 -6.19 3.88 -13.39
CA PHE A 114 -7.04 4.27 -12.27
C PHE A 114 -6.22 4.74 -11.07
N PHE A 115 -5.15 4.02 -10.72
CA PHE A 115 -4.28 4.34 -9.60
C PHE A 115 -3.37 5.55 -9.82
N HIS A 116 -3.18 6.00 -11.06
CA HIS A 116 -2.39 7.20 -11.34
C HIS A 116 -3.18 8.48 -11.06
N ASN A 117 -4.51 8.45 -11.17
CA ASN A 117 -5.37 9.56 -10.78
C ASN A 117 -5.47 9.71 -9.24
N ILE A 118 -5.23 10.92 -8.72
CA ILE A 118 -5.32 11.20 -7.27
C ILE A 118 -6.74 11.13 -6.70
N GLU A 119 -7.76 11.53 -7.46
CA GLU A 119 -9.16 11.50 -7.01
C GLU A 119 -9.63 10.06 -6.85
N ASN A 120 -9.35 9.21 -7.83
CA ASN A 120 -9.66 7.78 -7.79
C ASN A 120 -9.03 7.07 -6.58
N ARG A 121 -7.75 7.39 -6.29
CA ARG A 121 -7.06 6.90 -5.08
C ARG A 121 -7.74 7.38 -3.81
N THR A 122 -8.16 8.63 -3.78
CA THR A 122 -8.83 9.24 -2.62
C THR A 122 -10.20 8.58 -2.37
N ASP A 123 -10.98 8.34 -3.41
CA ASP A 123 -12.28 7.69 -3.31
C ASP A 123 -12.13 6.21 -2.91
N LEU A 124 -11.13 5.51 -3.46
CA LEU A 124 -10.77 4.15 -3.03
C LEU A 124 -10.40 4.09 -1.55
N MET A 125 -9.65 5.08 -1.05
CA MET A 125 -9.28 5.17 0.37
C MET A 125 -10.48 5.39 1.28
N LYS A 126 -11.38 6.30 0.91
CA LYS A 126 -12.62 6.52 1.68
C LYS A 126 -13.44 5.25 1.76
N MET A 127 -13.56 4.52 0.65
CA MET A 127 -14.25 3.24 0.62
C MET A 127 -13.55 2.20 1.52
N ALA A 128 -12.22 2.11 1.49
CA ALA A 128 -11.47 1.20 2.37
C ALA A 128 -11.69 1.52 3.86
N VAL A 129 -11.64 2.80 4.23
CA VAL A 129 -11.92 3.25 5.61
C VAL A 129 -13.35 2.88 6.03
N ASN A 130 -14.33 3.06 5.15
CA ASN A 130 -15.72 2.66 5.43
C ASN A 130 -15.85 1.15 5.61
N PHE A 131 -15.15 0.36 4.79
CA PHE A 131 -15.13 -1.09 4.89
C PHE A 131 -14.51 -1.56 6.21
N PHE A 132 -13.37 -1.02 6.62
CA PHE A 132 -12.71 -1.39 7.88
C PHE A 132 -13.55 -1.05 9.13
N LYS A 133 -14.45 -0.07 9.03
CA LYS A 133 -15.41 0.25 10.11
C LYS A 133 -16.66 -0.63 10.09
N SER A 134 -16.93 -1.31 8.98
CA SER A 134 -18.10 -2.18 8.81
C SER A 134 -17.91 -3.53 9.52
N GLU A 135 -19.01 -4.27 9.72
CA GLU A 135 -18.97 -5.60 10.33
C GLU A 135 -18.16 -6.61 9.52
N ASP A 136 -18.06 -6.43 8.19
CA ASP A 136 -17.23 -7.31 7.35
C ASP A 136 -15.74 -7.03 7.49
N GLY A 137 -15.36 -5.80 7.84
CA GLY A 137 -13.97 -5.41 8.08
C GLY A 137 -13.46 -5.70 9.50
N LYS A 138 -14.37 -6.02 10.43
CA LYS A 138 -14.03 -6.42 11.81
C LYS A 138 -13.89 -7.94 11.99
N LYS A 139 -14.23 -8.73 10.97
CA LYS A 139 -14.11 -10.18 10.92
C LYS A 139 -12.78 -10.59 10.27
#